data_AF-A0A135RP56-F1
#
_entry.id   AF-A0A135RP56-F1
#
_cell.length_a   1.000
_cell.length_b   1.000
_cell.length_c   1.000
_cell.angle_alpha   90.00
_cell.angle_beta   90.00
_cell.angle_gamma   90.00
#
_symmetry.space_group_name_H-M   'P 1'
#
loop_
_entity.id
_entity.type
_entity.pdbx_description
1 polymer ?
#
loop_
_entity_poly.entity_id
_entity_poly.type
_entity_poly.pdbx_seq_one_letter_code
_entity_poly.pdbx_strand_id
1 'polypeptide(L)'
;MATKSGLVLTTSSVSTRPGGTILAAANYEGQQGLVEAIVGELEANTSKINHFLKTNVLFLKPTVSIATLRPIEVPDLTALPPYKALIRHSALDEAFTEAVNKPQSMDQGFYTHMYDLYDDVFVDIDQQEGRIVLPKHALLIEYKMSPKAKKVIGGLASVIGGLIVIAVKAGEGSLN
;
A
#
# COMPACT_ATOMS: atom_id res chain seq x y z
N MET A 1 -5.71 24.79 -15.28
CA MET A 1 -5.12 23.48 -15.59
C MET A 1 -5.66 22.49 -14.58
N ALA A 2 -6.13 21.32 -15.01
CA ALA A 2 -6.51 20.25 -14.09
C ALA A 2 -5.28 19.88 -13.23
N THR A 3 -5.48 19.73 -11.94
CA THR A 3 -4.41 19.39 -11.01
C THR A 3 -4.15 17.89 -11.10
N LYS A 4 -3.01 17.48 -11.69
CA LYS A 4 -2.60 16.07 -11.73
C LYS A 4 -2.64 15.47 -10.32
N SER A 5 -3.31 14.33 -10.17
CA SER A 5 -3.49 13.64 -8.90
C SER A 5 -3.18 12.16 -9.09
N GLY A 6 -2.52 11.56 -8.11
CA GLY A 6 -2.19 10.13 -8.12
C GLY A 6 -2.97 9.39 -7.04
N LEU A 7 -3.60 8.27 -7.41
CA LEU A 7 -4.09 7.32 -6.41
C LEU A 7 -2.94 6.41 -5.98
N VAL A 8 -2.64 6.43 -4.68
CA VAL A 8 -1.65 5.55 -4.05
C VAL A 8 -2.39 4.51 -3.23
N LEU A 9 -2.22 3.25 -3.59
CA LEU A 9 -2.73 2.10 -2.87
C LEU A 9 -1.61 1.49 -2.02
N THR A 10 -1.89 1.23 -0.76
CA THR A 10 -0.94 0.56 0.14
C THR A 10 -1.49 -0.80 0.55
N THR A 11 -0.65 -1.83 0.44
CA THR A 11 -1.03 -3.18 0.87
C THR A 11 0.11 -3.85 1.64
N SER A 12 -0.26 -4.78 2.49
CA SER A 12 0.69 -5.60 3.25
C SER A 12 0.28 -7.07 3.17
N SER A 13 1.23 -7.97 3.42
CA SER A 13 0.99 -9.42 3.38
C SER A 13 -0.08 -9.93 4.36
N VAL A 14 -0.53 -9.09 5.31
CA VAL A 14 -1.55 -9.42 6.32
C VAL A 14 -2.91 -8.78 6.04
N SER A 15 -3.02 -7.84 5.11
CA SER A 15 -4.28 -7.20 4.75
C SER A 15 -4.81 -7.73 3.42
N THR A 16 -6.12 -8.00 3.36
CA THR A 16 -6.81 -8.34 2.11
C THR A 16 -7.37 -7.12 1.40
N ARG A 17 -7.49 -5.98 2.09
CA ARG A 17 -7.97 -4.71 1.54
C ARG A 17 -6.82 -3.69 1.50
N PRO A 18 -6.59 -3.03 0.36
CA PRO A 18 -5.62 -1.96 0.29
C PRO A 18 -6.14 -0.73 1.03
N GLY A 19 -5.24 0.02 1.67
CA GLY A 19 -5.48 1.41 1.99
C GLY A 19 -5.33 2.26 0.73
N GLY A 20 -5.97 3.42 0.70
CA GLY A 20 -5.90 4.35 -0.43
C GLY A 20 -5.73 5.79 0.02
N THR A 21 -4.84 6.51 -0.66
CA THR A 21 -4.62 7.94 -0.47
C THR A 21 -4.55 8.60 -1.85
N ILE A 22 -5.22 9.74 -2.02
CA ILE A 22 -5.08 10.58 -3.21
C ILE A 22 -4.04 11.66 -2.91
N LEU A 23 -3.01 11.75 -3.74
CA LEU A 23 -1.98 12.78 -3.67
C LEU A 23 -2.17 13.77 -4.81
N ALA A 24 -2.54 15.00 -4.50
CA ALA A 24 -2.70 16.07 -5.48
C ALA A 24 -1.38 16.80 -5.69
N ALA A 25 -0.90 16.88 -6.95
CA ALA A 25 0.38 17.51 -7.29
C ALA A 25 0.50 18.96 -6.83
N ALA A 26 -0.62 19.71 -6.79
CA ALA A 26 -0.63 21.10 -6.37
C ALA A 26 -0.26 21.31 -4.89
N ASN A 27 -0.28 20.25 -4.08
CA ASN A 27 0.03 20.34 -2.65
C ASN A 27 1.53 20.25 -2.35
N TYR A 28 2.38 20.09 -3.37
CA TYR A 28 3.81 19.82 -3.20
C TYR A 28 4.65 20.82 -4.00
N GLU A 29 5.82 21.18 -3.47
CA GLU A 29 6.82 22.03 -4.14
C GLU A 29 7.57 21.27 -5.25
N GLY A 30 6.82 20.54 -6.10
CA GLY A 30 7.32 19.73 -7.20
C GLY A 30 7.21 18.22 -7.00
N GLN A 31 7.70 17.48 -7.99
CA GLN A 31 7.63 16.03 -8.09
C GLN A 31 8.44 15.33 -6.98
N GLN A 32 9.56 15.92 -6.59
CA GLN A 32 10.35 15.43 -5.45
C GLN A 32 9.56 15.50 -4.15
N GLY A 33 8.87 16.63 -3.89
CA GLY A 33 8.01 16.78 -2.71
C GLY A 33 6.85 15.77 -2.70
N LEU A 34 6.33 15.38 -3.86
CA LEU A 34 5.32 14.31 -3.96
C LEU A 34 5.92 12.94 -3.61
N VAL A 35 7.11 12.61 -4.10
CA VAL A 35 7.79 11.35 -3.74
C VAL A 35 8.12 11.32 -2.25
N GLU A 36 8.57 12.43 -1.67
CA GLU A 36 8.79 12.58 -0.23
C GLU A 36 7.48 12.41 0.56
N ALA A 37 6.36 12.92 0.06
CA ALA A 37 5.05 12.69 0.67
C ALA A 37 4.61 11.23 0.57
N ILE A 38 4.89 10.52 -0.53
CA ILE A 38 4.69 9.07 -0.63
C ILE A 38 5.52 8.37 0.44
N VAL A 39 6.80 8.75 0.61
CA VAL A 39 7.67 8.19 1.66
C VAL A 39 7.10 8.48 3.05
N GLY A 40 6.66 9.71 3.31
CA GLY A 40 6.05 10.10 4.59
C GLY A 40 4.74 9.34 4.88
N GLU A 41 3.86 9.18 3.90
CA GLU A 41 2.64 8.37 4.02
C GLU A 41 2.96 6.89 4.26
N LEU A 42 4.01 6.39 3.63
CA LEU A 42 4.51 5.05 3.89
C LEU A 42 5.02 4.90 5.32
N GLU A 43 5.69 5.90 5.87
CA GLU A 43 6.12 5.92 7.27
C GLU A 43 4.93 6.04 8.23
N ALA A 44 3.96 6.90 7.93
CA ALA A 44 2.78 7.16 8.76
C ALA A 44 1.79 5.98 8.81
N ASN A 45 1.53 5.32 7.67
CA ASN A 45 0.68 4.13 7.59
C ASN A 45 1.34 2.88 8.21
N THR A 46 2.64 2.96 8.51
CA THR A 46 3.31 1.93 9.28
C THR A 46 3.05 2.20 10.77
N SER A 47 2.04 1.54 11.35
CA SER A 47 1.76 1.62 12.81
C SER A 47 3.05 1.49 13.64
N LYS A 48 3.15 2.09 14.84
CA LYS A 48 4.37 2.00 15.69
C LYS A 48 4.90 0.56 15.83
N ILE A 49 3.99 -0.42 15.93
CA ILE A 49 4.33 -1.84 15.93
C ILE A 49 4.91 -2.26 14.59
N ASN A 50 4.24 -2.00 13.46
CA ASN A 50 4.78 -2.32 12.13
C ASN A 50 6.09 -1.58 11.83
N HIS A 51 6.29 -0.37 12.35
CA HIS A 51 7.51 0.42 12.15
C HIS A 51 8.65 -0.22 12.93
N PHE A 52 8.41 -0.58 14.18
CA PHE A 52 9.32 -1.39 14.98
C PHE A 52 9.64 -2.73 14.28
N LEU A 53 8.65 -3.44 13.72
CA LEU A 53 8.86 -4.72 13.03
C LEU A 53 9.61 -4.54 11.67
N LYS A 54 9.37 -3.45 10.94
CA LYS A 54 10.07 -3.08 9.70
C LYS A 54 11.54 -2.73 9.99
N THR A 55 11.80 -1.95 11.03
CA THR A 55 13.14 -1.64 11.53
C THR A 55 13.85 -2.89 12.09
N ASN A 56 13.10 -3.85 12.65
CA ASN A 56 13.60 -5.13 13.15
C ASN A 56 13.50 -6.29 12.13
N VAL A 57 13.62 -6.04 10.82
CA VAL A 57 13.87 -7.05 9.76
C VAL A 57 12.68 -7.94 9.36
N LEU A 58 11.46 -7.63 9.83
CA LEU A 58 10.30 -8.48 9.56
C LEU A 58 9.57 -8.13 8.25
N PHE A 59 9.74 -6.90 7.74
CA PHE A 59 9.24 -6.49 6.43
C PHE A 59 10.40 -6.14 5.50
N LEU A 60 10.29 -6.58 4.25
CA LEU A 60 11.17 -6.15 3.16
C LEU A 60 10.90 -4.68 2.83
N LYS A 61 11.85 -4.05 2.14
CA LYS A 61 11.68 -2.71 1.57
C LYS A 61 10.39 -2.65 0.74
N PRO A 62 9.65 -1.53 0.78
CA PRO A 62 8.46 -1.37 -0.05
C PRO A 62 8.83 -1.50 -1.52
N THR A 63 7.99 -2.22 -2.27
CA THR A 63 8.05 -2.26 -3.73
C THR A 63 6.90 -1.44 -4.29
N VAL A 64 7.19 -0.63 -5.29
CA VAL A 64 6.19 0.17 -6.01
C VAL A 64 5.89 -0.51 -7.34
N SER A 65 4.61 -0.63 -7.66
CA SER A 65 4.12 -1.20 -8.91
C SER A 65 3.10 -0.26 -9.51
N ILE A 66 2.98 -0.24 -10.83
CA ILE A 66 1.82 0.36 -11.50
C ILE A 66 0.72 -0.69 -11.53
N ALA A 67 -0.40 -0.40 -10.87
CA ALA A 67 -1.56 -1.28 -10.83
C ALA A 67 -2.65 -0.78 -11.76
N THR A 68 -3.20 -1.67 -12.57
CA THR A 68 -4.40 -1.42 -13.38
C THR A 68 -5.62 -1.81 -12.57
N LEU A 69 -6.48 -0.84 -12.32
CA LEU A 69 -7.68 -0.99 -11.51
C LEU A 69 -8.86 -1.45 -12.38
N ARG A 70 -9.81 -2.16 -11.75
CA ARG A 70 -11.12 -2.38 -12.37
C ARG A 70 -11.92 -1.07 -12.33
N PRO A 71 -12.73 -0.78 -13.35
CA PRO A 71 -13.57 0.40 -13.37
C PRO A 71 -14.65 0.25 -12.30
N ILE A 72 -14.46 0.91 -11.17
CA ILE A 72 -15.38 0.93 -10.06
C ILE A 72 -15.47 2.34 -9.49
N GLU A 73 -16.59 2.64 -8.89
CA GLU A 73 -16.81 3.85 -8.10
C GLU A 73 -16.89 3.46 -6.63
N VAL A 74 -16.31 4.29 -5.78
CA VAL A 74 -16.36 4.11 -4.32
C VAL A 74 -16.87 5.38 -3.64
N PRO A 75 -17.62 5.27 -2.54
CA PRO A 75 -18.06 6.46 -1.80
C PRO A 75 -16.87 7.21 -1.19
N ASP A 76 -15.86 6.49 -0.72
CA ASP A 76 -14.59 7.02 -0.22
C ASP A 76 -13.48 5.96 -0.28
N LEU A 77 -12.24 6.35 0.04
CA LEU A 77 -11.07 5.46 0.01
C LEU A 77 -11.03 4.43 1.14
N THR A 78 -11.89 4.53 2.15
CA THR A 78 -12.04 3.50 3.21
C THR A 78 -12.91 2.33 2.74
N ALA A 79 -13.76 2.56 1.73
CA ALA A 79 -14.65 1.58 1.14
C ALA A 79 -14.03 0.80 -0.05
N LEU A 80 -12.69 0.81 -0.21
CA LEU A 80 -12.02 0.08 -1.28
C LEU A 80 -12.30 -1.43 -1.21
N PRO A 81 -12.62 -2.07 -2.36
CA PRO A 81 -12.78 -3.51 -2.40
C PRO A 81 -11.49 -4.27 -2.05
N PRO A 82 -11.60 -5.57 -1.72
CA PRO A 82 -10.43 -6.41 -1.55
C PRO A 82 -9.51 -6.40 -2.78
N TYR A 83 -8.21 -6.58 -2.56
CA TYR A 83 -7.15 -6.51 -3.57
C TYR A 83 -7.51 -7.25 -4.87
N LYS A 84 -7.99 -8.50 -4.76
CA LYS A 84 -8.33 -9.36 -5.92
C LYS A 84 -9.52 -8.85 -6.74
N ALA A 85 -10.41 -8.08 -6.12
CA ALA A 85 -11.57 -7.48 -6.77
C ALA A 85 -11.23 -6.10 -7.35
N LEU A 86 -10.29 -5.38 -6.74
CA LEU A 86 -9.87 -4.05 -7.18
C LEU A 86 -8.85 -4.09 -8.31
N ILE A 87 -7.82 -4.94 -8.21
CA ILE A 87 -6.65 -4.91 -9.10
C ILE A 87 -6.79 -6.01 -10.15
N ARG A 88 -6.66 -5.62 -11.42
CA ARG A 88 -6.66 -6.54 -12.57
C ARG A 88 -5.27 -7.07 -12.86
N HIS A 89 -4.28 -6.19 -12.92
CA HIS A 89 -2.88 -6.53 -13.04
C HIS A 89 -2.03 -5.51 -12.29
N SER A 90 -0.81 -5.88 -11.94
CA SER A 90 0.23 -4.98 -11.47
C SER A 90 1.56 -5.33 -12.13
N ALA A 91 2.37 -4.31 -12.42
CA ALA A 91 3.72 -4.46 -12.95
C ALA A 91 4.68 -3.72 -12.03
N LEU A 92 5.78 -4.37 -11.63
CA LEU A 92 6.80 -3.77 -10.78
C LEU A 92 7.42 -2.57 -11.50
N ASP A 93 7.54 -1.46 -10.79
CA ASP A 93 8.22 -0.27 -11.29
C ASP A 93 9.53 -0.09 -10.52
N GLU A 94 10.65 -0.48 -11.15
CA GLU A 94 11.96 -0.42 -10.51
C GLU A 94 12.42 1.01 -10.26
N ALA A 95 12.13 1.93 -11.19
CA ALA A 95 12.53 3.33 -11.08
C ALA A 95 11.77 4.04 -9.96
N PHE A 96 10.45 3.87 -9.89
CA PHE A 96 9.64 4.42 -8.80
C PHE A 96 9.93 3.73 -7.46
N THR A 97 10.23 2.42 -7.49
CA THR A 97 10.68 1.69 -6.30
C THR A 97 11.99 2.27 -5.77
N GLU A 98 12.95 2.57 -6.65
CA GLU A 98 14.20 3.21 -6.25
C GLU A 98 13.96 4.61 -5.73
N ALA A 99 13.17 5.44 -6.43
CA ALA A 99 12.83 6.79 -6.02
C ALA A 99 12.20 6.83 -4.61
N VAL A 100 11.34 5.88 -4.28
CA VAL A 100 10.75 5.77 -2.93
C VAL A 100 11.75 5.27 -1.89
N ASN A 101 12.64 4.33 -2.25
CA ASN A 101 13.57 3.73 -1.29
C ASN A 101 14.84 4.56 -1.05
N LYS A 102 15.23 5.37 -2.03
CA LYS A 102 16.43 6.21 -2.05
C LYS A 102 16.18 7.46 -2.92
N PRO A 103 15.35 8.42 -2.46
CA PRO A 103 15.04 9.61 -3.26
C PRO A 103 16.28 10.36 -3.78
N GLN A 104 17.34 10.37 -2.97
CA GLN A 104 18.62 11.01 -3.28
C GLN A 104 19.47 10.31 -4.34
N SER A 105 19.14 9.06 -4.73
CA SER A 105 19.87 8.37 -5.82
C SER A 105 19.28 8.66 -7.20
N MET A 106 18.08 9.26 -7.27
CA MET A 106 17.45 9.61 -8.53
C MET A 106 18.03 10.92 -9.09
N ASP A 107 18.24 10.96 -10.40
CA ASP A 107 18.64 12.19 -11.07
C ASP A 107 17.47 13.19 -11.18
N GLN A 108 17.81 14.46 -11.40
CA GLN A 108 16.81 15.53 -11.54
C GLN A 108 15.92 15.36 -12.78
N GLY A 109 16.38 14.66 -13.81
CA GLY A 109 15.62 14.35 -15.02
C GLY A 109 14.44 13.44 -14.73
N PHE A 110 14.62 12.42 -13.87
CA PHE A 110 13.51 11.60 -13.38
C PHE A 110 12.39 12.46 -12.77
N TYR A 111 12.73 13.34 -11.82
CA TYR A 111 11.73 14.19 -11.17
C TYR A 111 11.09 15.20 -12.13
N THR A 112 11.89 15.75 -13.06
CA THR A 112 11.40 16.70 -14.06
C THR A 112 10.37 16.06 -14.98
N HIS A 113 10.61 14.82 -15.41
CA HIS A 113 9.77 14.11 -16.38
C HIS A 113 8.78 13.13 -15.75
N MET A 114 8.73 13.01 -14.42
CA MET A 114 7.91 12.00 -13.73
C MET A 114 6.44 12.05 -14.19
N TYR A 115 5.83 13.22 -14.29
CA TYR A 115 4.43 13.31 -14.71
C TYR A 115 4.20 13.01 -16.20
N ASP A 116 5.24 13.02 -17.02
CA ASP A 116 5.17 12.63 -18.42
C ASP A 116 5.42 11.13 -18.57
N LEU A 117 6.31 10.56 -17.74
CA LEU A 117 6.58 9.12 -17.66
C LEU A 117 5.39 8.34 -17.08
N TYR A 118 4.60 8.98 -16.22
CA TYR A 118 3.48 8.39 -15.49
C TYR A 118 2.17 9.15 -15.72
N ASP A 119 1.97 9.67 -16.93
CA ASP A 119 0.79 10.46 -17.31
C ASP A 119 -0.54 9.70 -17.11
N ASP A 120 -0.51 8.40 -17.37
CA ASP A 120 -1.61 7.46 -17.19
C ASP A 120 -1.92 7.11 -15.72
N VAL A 121 -1.03 7.50 -14.79
CA VAL A 121 -1.14 7.27 -13.33
C VAL A 121 -1.48 8.56 -12.59
N PHE A 122 -0.89 9.68 -13.00
CA PHE A 122 -1.15 11.00 -12.43
C PHE A 122 -2.15 11.76 -13.30
N VAL A 123 -3.42 11.49 -13.06
CA VAL A 123 -4.57 11.99 -13.82
C VAL A 123 -5.42 12.94 -12.99
N ASP A 124 -6.41 13.57 -13.60
CA ASP A 124 -7.46 14.23 -12.81
C ASP A 124 -8.35 13.14 -12.18
N ILE A 125 -8.52 13.18 -10.86
CA ILE A 125 -9.36 12.21 -10.15
C ILE A 125 -10.66 12.90 -9.82
N ASP A 126 -11.66 12.63 -10.64
CA ASP A 126 -12.98 13.22 -10.51
C ASP A 126 -13.74 12.68 -9.29
N GLN A 127 -14.35 13.59 -8.56
CA GLN A 127 -15.42 13.29 -7.63
C GLN A 127 -16.75 13.62 -8.28
N GLN A 128 -17.55 12.60 -8.58
CA GLN A 128 -18.87 12.75 -9.18
C GLN A 128 -19.93 12.35 -8.16
N GLU A 129 -20.89 13.24 -7.89
CA GLU A 129 -22.04 12.95 -7.03
C GLU A 129 -21.68 12.42 -5.62
N GLY A 130 -20.54 12.84 -5.07
CA GLY A 130 -20.04 12.37 -3.77
C GLY A 130 -19.40 10.98 -3.81
N ARG A 131 -19.05 10.49 -4.99
CA ARG A 131 -18.29 9.26 -5.22
C ARG A 131 -16.99 9.57 -5.93
N ILE A 132 -16.00 8.72 -5.69
CA ILE A 132 -14.69 8.76 -6.34
C ILE A 132 -14.73 7.76 -7.49
N VAL A 133 -14.54 8.25 -8.71
CA VAL A 133 -14.27 7.39 -9.87
C VAL A 133 -12.80 7.00 -9.80
N LEU A 134 -12.50 5.71 -9.62
CA LEU A 134 -11.11 5.28 -9.52
C LEU A 134 -10.41 5.43 -10.88
N PRO A 135 -9.18 5.97 -10.91
CA PRO A 135 -8.41 6.06 -12.15
C PRO A 135 -8.10 4.66 -12.70
N LYS A 136 -7.83 4.59 -14.01
CA LYS A 136 -7.47 3.33 -14.65
C LYS A 136 -6.19 2.73 -14.07
N HIS A 137 -5.22 3.57 -13.71
CA HIS A 137 -3.97 3.15 -13.09
C HIS A 137 -3.73 3.86 -11.76
N ALA A 138 -3.03 3.18 -10.86
CA ALA A 138 -2.64 3.69 -9.55
C ALA A 138 -1.24 3.21 -9.19
N LEU A 139 -0.56 3.94 -8.31
CA LEU A 139 0.66 3.45 -7.67
C LEU A 139 0.25 2.45 -6.58
N LEU A 140 0.73 1.23 -6.68
CA LEU A 140 0.55 0.19 -5.68
C LEU A 140 1.85 -0.01 -4.92
N ILE A 141 1.81 0.19 -3.61
CA ILE A 141 2.94 0.01 -2.73
C ILE A 141 2.71 -1.22 -1.86
N GLU A 142 3.60 -2.19 -2.00
CA GLU A 142 3.49 -3.47 -1.31
C GLU A 142 4.56 -3.63 -0.23
N TYR A 143 4.11 -3.99 0.97
CA TYR A 143 4.97 -4.46 2.06
C TYR A 143 4.95 -5.98 2.14
N LYS A 144 6.03 -6.60 1.66
CA LYS A 144 6.24 -8.05 1.77
C LYS A 144 6.89 -8.37 3.10
N MET A 145 6.31 -9.30 3.86
CA MET A 145 6.99 -9.85 5.03
C MET A 145 8.20 -10.67 4.60
N SER A 146 9.28 -10.59 5.39
CA SER A 146 10.41 -11.50 5.21
C SER A 146 9.96 -12.95 5.46
N PRO A 147 10.54 -13.94 4.76
CA PRO A 147 10.18 -15.34 4.96
C PRO A 147 10.32 -15.81 6.41
N LYS A 148 11.30 -15.24 7.15
CA LYS A 148 11.51 -15.50 8.58
C LYS A 148 10.35 -14.96 9.43
N ALA A 149 9.88 -13.75 9.15
CA ALA A 149 8.73 -13.14 9.83
C ALA A 149 7.44 -13.93 9.63
N LYS A 150 7.19 -14.36 8.40
CA LYS A 150 6.00 -15.14 8.04
C LYS A 150 5.93 -16.45 8.84
N LYS A 151 7.08 -17.11 9.07
CA LYS A 151 7.17 -18.32 9.90
C LYS A 151 6.89 -18.03 11.38
N VAL A 152 7.42 -16.93 11.93
CA VAL A 152 7.21 -16.57 13.35
C VAL A 152 5.75 -16.24 13.63
N ILE A 153 5.10 -15.45 12.76
CA ILE A 153 3.68 -15.08 12.92
C ILE A 153 2.78 -16.31 12.69
N GLY A 154 3.07 -17.13 11.68
CA GLY A 154 2.36 -18.39 11.46
C GLY A 154 2.51 -19.37 12.64
N GLY A 155 3.70 -19.42 13.25
CA GLY A 155 3.98 -20.21 14.45
C GLY A 155 3.22 -19.69 15.68
N LEU A 156 3.22 -18.37 15.91
CA LEU A 156 2.48 -17.75 17.02
C LEU A 156 0.96 -17.96 16.88
N ALA A 157 0.40 -17.78 15.67
CA ALA A 157 -1.01 -18.05 15.41
C ALA A 157 -1.36 -19.53 15.65
N SER A 158 -0.46 -20.46 15.30
CA SER A 158 -0.62 -21.88 15.58
C SER A 158 -0.54 -22.22 17.07
N VAL A 159 0.32 -21.56 17.85
CA VAL A 159 0.45 -21.79 19.29
C VAL A 159 -0.76 -21.23 20.04
N ILE A 160 -1.23 -20.04 19.68
CA ILE A 160 -2.44 -19.46 20.26
C ILE A 160 -3.67 -20.29 19.88
N GLY A 161 -3.79 -20.71 18.62
CA GLY A 161 -4.84 -21.63 18.17
C GLY A 161 -4.79 -22.98 18.90
N GLY A 162 -3.59 -23.52 19.12
CA GLY A 162 -3.37 -24.74 19.89
C GLY A 162 -3.75 -24.61 21.37
N LEU A 163 -3.41 -23.49 22.01
CA LEU A 163 -3.79 -23.19 23.41
C LEU A 163 -5.29 -23.01 23.57
N ILE A 164 -5.98 -22.39 22.60
CA ILE A 164 -7.44 -22.26 22.61
C ILE A 164 -8.09 -23.65 22.45
N VAL A 165 -7.59 -24.51 21.56
CA VAL A 165 -8.10 -25.88 21.40
C VAL A 165 -7.88 -26.73 22.66
N ILE A 166 -6.75 -26.56 23.35
CA ILE A 166 -6.47 -27.24 24.61
C ILE A 166 -7.38 -26.73 25.74
N ALA A 167 -7.63 -25.42 25.81
CA ALA A 167 -8.52 -24.84 26.81
C ALA A 167 -10.00 -25.25 26.61
N VAL A 168 -10.47 -25.34 25.36
CA VAL A 168 -11.83 -25.83 25.04
C VAL A 168 -11.97 -27.31 25.42
N LYS A 169 -10.97 -28.15 25.10
CA LYS A 169 -10.99 -29.56 25.52
C LYS A 169 -10.87 -29.76 27.04
N ALA A 170 -10.14 -28.90 27.74
CA ALA A 170 -10.05 -28.94 29.20
C ALA A 170 -11.37 -28.48 29.87
N GLY A 171 -12.11 -27.56 29.24
CA GLY A 171 -13.44 -27.13 29.70
C GLY A 171 -14.54 -28.16 29.45
N GLU A 172 -14.47 -28.93 28.37
CA GLU A 172 -15.41 -30.02 28.07
C GLU A 172 -15.16 -31.28 28.91
N GLY A 173 -13.94 -31.48 29.43
CA GLY A 173 -13.58 -32.62 30.28
C GLY A 173 -13.90 -32.46 31.78
N SER A 174 -14.40 -31.30 32.22
CA SER A 174 -14.69 -31.01 33.64
C SER A 174 -16.18 -31.02 33.99
N LEU A 175 -17.05 -31.42 33.05
CA LEU A 175 -18.46 -31.71 33.30
C LEU A 175 -18.71 -33.20 33.07
N ASN A 176 -18.26 -34.02 34.01
CA ASN A 176 -18.85 -35.30 34.39
C ASN A 176 -18.38 -35.67 35.79
#